data_AF-A0AAT9PFT8-F1
#
_entry.id   AF-A0AAT9PFT8-F1
#
_cell.length_a   1.000
_cell.length_b   1.000
_cell.length_c   1.000
_cell.angle_alpha   90.00
_cell.angle_beta   90.00
_cell.angle_gamma   90.00
#
_symmetry.space_group_name_H-M   'P 1'
#
loop_
_entity.id
_entity.type
_entity.pdbx_description
1 polymer ?
#
loop_
_entity_poly.entity_id
_entity_poly.type
_entity_poly.pdbx_seq_one_letter_code
_entity_poly.pdbx_strand_id
1 'polypeptide(L)'
;MRDATVSVPQAALVPMVVEQSARGERSFDIYSRLLRERVIFLTGQVEDNMANLIVAQMLFLEAENPEKDIHLYINSPGGSVSAGLAMFDTMNFIKPDVSTICMGGAYSMGSFLLAAGQKGKRYALANSRVMIHQPSGGAQGQATDIEINAREILKIRDRLNRILAERTGQPLEKIERDVERDYWLDAQEAKAYGLVDEVLERRPEEAK
;
A
#
# COMPACT_ATOMS: atom_id res chain seq x y z
N MET A 1 -23.65 -8.48 -14.09
CA MET A 1 -24.90 -8.02 -13.44
C MET A 1 -24.58 -6.76 -12.67
N ARG A 2 -25.27 -5.66 -12.99
CA ARG A 2 -25.18 -4.39 -12.25
C ARG A 2 -26.35 -4.37 -11.28
N ASP A 3 -26.08 -4.32 -9.98
CA ASP A 3 -27.01 -3.84 -8.95
C ASP A 3 -26.39 -2.55 -8.38
N ALA A 4 -26.99 -1.39 -8.64
CA ALA A 4 -28.10 -0.80 -7.89
C ALA A 4 -27.64 -0.25 -6.53
N THR A 5 -27.50 1.09 -6.50
CA THR A 5 -27.46 1.98 -5.32
C THR A 5 -26.48 1.59 -4.21
N VAL A 6 -25.26 2.13 -4.28
CA VAL A 6 -24.42 2.31 -3.09
C VAL A 6 -25.11 3.33 -2.20
N SER A 7 -25.90 2.83 -1.24
CA SER A 7 -26.26 3.61 -0.06
C SER A 7 -24.96 4.02 0.61
N VAL A 8 -24.68 5.32 0.69
CA VAL A 8 -23.63 5.85 1.55
C VAL A 8 -23.88 5.30 2.96
N PRO A 9 -22.98 4.51 3.57
CA PRO A 9 -23.21 4.10 4.94
C PRO A 9 -23.19 5.37 5.79
N GLN A 10 -24.28 5.58 6.51
CA GLN A 10 -24.36 6.35 7.74
C GLN A 10 -23.01 6.29 8.45
N ALA A 11 -22.35 7.44 8.63
CA ALA A 11 -21.01 7.54 9.20
C ALA A 11 -20.87 6.54 10.36
N ALA A 12 -20.19 5.43 10.08
CA ALA A 12 -20.01 4.39 11.07
C ALA A 12 -19.20 5.05 12.19
N LEU A 13 -19.82 5.23 13.35
CA LEU A 13 -19.16 5.84 14.49
C LEU A 13 -17.91 5.02 14.79
N VAL A 14 -16.74 5.64 14.67
CA VAL A 14 -15.48 4.99 15.00
C VAL A 14 -15.47 4.75 16.52
N PRO A 15 -15.29 3.50 16.98
CA PRO A 15 -15.30 3.19 18.41
C PRO A 15 -14.22 3.97 19.16
N MET A 16 -14.59 4.49 20.33
CA MET A 16 -13.68 5.16 21.25
C MET A 16 -13.17 4.17 22.30
N VAL A 17 -11.89 4.27 22.62
CA VAL A 17 -11.18 3.49 23.64
C VAL A 17 -10.69 4.45 24.72
N VAL A 18 -10.93 4.09 25.99
CA VAL A 18 -10.45 4.86 27.15
C VAL A 18 -9.20 4.20 27.71
N GLU A 19 -8.11 4.95 27.78
CA GLU A 19 -6.85 4.53 28.40
C GLU A 19 -6.73 5.21 29.77
N GLN A 20 -6.70 4.41 30.83
CA GLN A 20 -6.44 4.89 32.18
C GLN A 20 -4.94 4.86 32.46
N SER A 21 -4.39 6.00 32.87
CA SER A 21 -3.00 6.11 33.30
C SER A 21 -2.92 6.77 34.68
N ALA A 22 -1.77 6.68 35.36
CA ALA A 22 -1.53 7.40 36.62
C ALA A 22 -1.69 8.93 36.50
N ARG A 23 -1.70 9.48 35.27
CA ARG A 23 -1.88 10.92 34.97
C ARG A 23 -3.31 11.28 34.53
N GLY A 24 -4.25 10.34 34.60
CA GLY A 24 -5.66 10.53 34.24
C GLY A 24 -6.12 9.65 33.07
N GLU A 25 -7.36 9.87 32.65
CA GLU A 25 -8.01 9.17 31.54
C GLU A 25 -7.83 9.93 30.22
N ARG A 26 -7.55 9.21 29.14
CA ARG A 26 -7.53 9.75 27.78
C ARG A 26 -8.38 8.87 26.87
N SER A 27 -9.16 9.51 26.01
CA SER A 27 -10.03 8.84 25.05
C SER A 27 -9.45 8.98 23.64
N PHE A 28 -9.31 7.88 22.92
CA PHE A 28 -8.84 7.84 21.54
C PHE A 28 -9.84 7.07 20.69
N ASP A 29 -9.98 7.41 19.42
CA ASP A 29 -10.58 6.47 18.48
C ASP A 29 -9.62 5.29 18.25
N ILE A 30 -10.15 4.16 17.77
CA ILE A 30 -9.35 2.93 17.59
C ILE A 30 -8.14 3.12 16.65
N TYR A 31 -8.25 3.96 15.62
CA TYR A 31 -7.15 4.21 14.69
C TYR A 31 -6.08 5.09 15.32
N SER A 32 -6.48 6.15 16.03
CA SER A 32 -5.54 6.97 16.82
C SER A 32 -4.79 6.14 17.87
N ARG A 33 -5.46 5.17 18.51
CA ARG A 33 -4.80 4.26 19.46
C ARG A 33 -3.78 3.36 18.76
N LEU A 34 -4.09 2.85 17.57
CA LEU A 34 -3.20 2.00 16.78
C LEU A 34 -2.02 2.79 16.17
N LEU A 35 -2.23 4.06 15.80
CA LEU A 35 -1.15 4.93 15.34
C LEU A 35 -0.07 5.13 16.42
N ARG A 36 -0.44 5.15 17.71
CA ARG A 36 0.54 5.16 18.81
C ARG A 36 1.38 3.88 18.89
N GLU A 37 0.87 2.76 18.38
CA GLU A 37 1.63 1.52 18.17
C GLU A 37 2.30 1.48 16.78
N ARG A 38 2.38 2.62 16.08
CA ARG A 38 3.02 2.81 14.77
C ARG A 38 2.35 2.04 13.63
N VAL A 39 1.05 1.79 13.77
CA VAL A 39 0.23 1.11 12.77
C VAL A 39 -0.52 2.14 11.92
N ILE A 40 -0.35 2.06 10.60
CA ILE A 40 -1.06 2.86 9.60
C ILE A 40 -1.90 1.92 8.73
N PHE A 41 -3.12 2.32 8.37
CA PHE A 41 -3.99 1.57 7.46
C PHE A 41 -4.12 2.29 6.11
N LEU A 42 -3.86 1.54 5.04
CA LEU A 42 -4.17 1.90 3.66
C LEU A 42 -5.33 1.00 3.22
N THR A 43 -6.56 1.50 3.39
CA THR A 43 -7.78 0.76 3.10
C THR A 43 -8.63 1.49 2.08
N GLY A 44 -9.00 0.80 1.00
CA GLY A 44 -9.78 1.39 -0.09
C GLY A 44 -8.92 2.00 -1.19
N GLN A 45 -9.54 2.79 -2.07
CA GLN A 45 -8.92 3.30 -3.29
C GLN A 45 -7.86 4.35 -2.98
N VAL A 46 -6.67 4.20 -3.57
CA VAL A 46 -5.58 5.19 -3.50
C VAL A 46 -5.98 6.47 -4.23
N GLU A 47 -6.09 7.56 -3.47
CA GLU A 47 -6.35 8.92 -3.95
C GLU A 47 -5.60 9.95 -3.10
N ASP A 48 -5.62 11.21 -3.53
CA ASP A 48 -4.72 12.25 -3.04
C ASP A 48 -4.91 12.55 -1.54
N ASN A 49 -6.14 12.53 -1.01
CA ASN A 49 -6.38 12.82 0.40
C ASN A 49 -5.86 11.70 1.32
N MET A 50 -6.11 10.44 0.94
CA MET A 50 -5.60 9.27 1.65
C MET A 50 -4.08 9.23 1.60
N ALA A 51 -3.48 9.48 0.43
CA ALA A 51 -2.03 9.54 0.31
C ALA A 51 -1.45 10.64 1.21
N ASN A 52 -2.03 11.84 1.19
CA ASN A 52 -1.59 12.94 2.05
C ASN A 52 -1.71 12.58 3.55
N LEU A 53 -2.78 11.91 3.96
CA LEU A 53 -2.97 11.46 5.36
C LEU A 53 -1.94 10.40 5.76
N ILE A 54 -1.64 9.44 4.88
CA ILE A 54 -0.62 8.40 5.13
C ILE A 54 0.78 9.02 5.21
N VAL A 55 1.11 9.93 4.29
CA VAL A 55 2.37 10.67 4.31
C VAL A 55 2.52 11.46 5.61
N ALA A 56 1.49 12.18 6.04
CA ALA A 56 1.50 12.93 7.30
C ALA A 56 1.71 12.01 8.52
N GLN A 57 1.07 10.83 8.55
CA GLN A 57 1.26 9.85 9.61
C GLN A 57 2.69 9.29 9.62
N MET A 58 3.28 8.99 8.46
CA MET A 58 4.67 8.50 8.37
C MET A 58 5.66 9.52 8.91
N LEU A 59 5.54 10.79 8.49
CA LEU A 59 6.38 11.88 8.98
C LEU A 59 6.20 12.14 10.48
N PHE A 60 4.96 12.05 10.98
CA PHE A 60 4.68 12.13 12.41
C PHE A 60 5.39 11.01 13.20
N LEU A 61 5.28 9.76 12.73
CA LEU A 61 5.90 8.62 13.39
C LEU A 61 7.44 8.66 13.34
N GLU A 62 8.02 9.17 12.25
CA GLU A 62 9.45 9.44 12.17
C GLU A 62 9.88 10.46 13.23
N ALA A 63 9.16 11.59 13.34
CA ALA A 63 9.48 12.62 14.32
C ALA A 63 9.37 12.13 15.77
N GLU A 64 8.38 11.28 16.07
CA GLU A 64 8.19 10.69 17.40
C GLU A 64 9.31 9.71 17.78
N ASN A 65 9.72 8.84 16.85
CA ASN A 65 10.84 7.94 17.04
C ASN A 65 11.39 7.43 15.69
N PRO A 66 12.55 7.90 15.23
CA PRO A 66 13.10 7.54 13.93
C PRO A 66 13.71 6.13 13.87
N GLU A 67 13.94 5.48 15.02
CA GLU A 67 14.61 4.18 15.11
C GLU A 67 13.63 3.00 15.12
N LYS A 68 12.32 3.26 15.27
CA LYS A 68 11.29 2.21 15.37
C LYS A 68 10.56 2.03 14.05
N ASP A 69 10.37 0.78 13.65
CA ASP A 69 9.59 0.39 12.48
C ASP A 69 8.18 1.01 12.45
N ILE A 70 7.67 1.24 11.23
CA ILE A 70 6.28 1.60 10.96
C ILE A 70 5.60 0.40 10.29
N HIS A 71 4.37 0.07 10.69
CA HIS A 71 3.61 -1.04 10.11
C HIS A 71 2.45 -0.53 9.25
N LEU A 72 2.59 -0.67 7.93
CA LEU A 72 1.59 -0.29 6.95
C LEU A 72 0.72 -1.50 6.56
N TYR A 73 -0.51 -1.51 7.01
CA TYR A 73 -1.50 -2.53 6.69
C TYR A 73 -2.29 -2.15 5.45
N ILE A 74 -2.29 -3.01 4.43
CA ILE A 74 -2.78 -2.72 3.09
C ILE A 74 -3.97 -3.62 2.76
N ASN A 75 -5.11 -3.00 2.46
CA ASN A 75 -6.28 -3.62 1.84
C ASN A 75 -6.84 -2.66 0.77
N SER A 76 -6.30 -2.72 -0.44
CA SER A 76 -6.54 -1.70 -1.45
C SER A 76 -6.65 -2.28 -2.87
N PRO A 77 -7.65 -1.81 -3.66
CA PRO A 77 -7.71 -2.09 -5.08
C PRO A 77 -6.70 -1.28 -5.92
N GLY A 78 -5.85 -0.47 -5.28
CA GLY A 78 -4.98 0.48 -5.97
C GLY A 78 -5.71 1.80 -6.25
N GLY A 79 -5.25 2.55 -7.24
CA GLY A 79 -5.81 3.86 -7.57
C GLY A 79 -4.80 4.77 -8.27
N SER A 80 -4.78 6.04 -7.89
CA SER A 80 -3.92 7.06 -8.51
C SER A 80 -2.44 6.72 -8.37
N VAL A 81 -1.72 6.71 -9.51
CA VAL A 81 -0.28 6.43 -9.54
C VAL A 81 0.52 7.54 -8.88
N SER A 82 0.16 8.81 -9.08
CA SER A 82 0.87 9.94 -8.45
C SER A 82 0.72 9.92 -6.93
N ALA A 83 -0.49 9.66 -6.43
CA ALA A 83 -0.78 9.51 -5.01
C ALA A 83 -0.01 8.32 -4.40
N GLY A 84 0.05 7.21 -5.14
CA GLY A 84 0.86 6.04 -4.79
C GLY A 84 2.36 6.36 -4.70
N LEU A 85 2.90 7.06 -5.69
CA LEU A 85 4.31 7.45 -5.73
C LEU A 85 4.69 8.41 -4.60
N ALA A 86 3.77 9.30 -4.16
CA ALA A 86 4.02 10.15 -3.00
C ALA A 86 4.22 9.33 -1.71
N MET A 87 3.40 8.29 -1.50
CA MET A 87 3.59 7.36 -0.39
C MET A 87 4.88 6.54 -0.55
N PHE A 88 5.14 6.01 -1.74
CA PHE A 88 6.35 5.24 -2.04
C PHE A 88 7.63 6.04 -1.76
N ASP A 89 7.71 7.27 -2.25
CA ASP A 89 8.90 8.12 -2.04
C ASP A 89 9.04 8.46 -0.55
N THR A 90 7.94 8.71 0.17
CA THR A 90 7.96 8.93 1.62
C THR A 90 8.44 7.70 2.39
N MET A 91 7.97 6.50 2.04
CA MET A 91 8.42 5.23 2.66
C MET A 91 9.93 5.02 2.53
N ASN A 92 10.54 5.46 1.42
CA ASN A 92 11.99 5.35 1.20
C ASN A 92 12.78 6.53 1.77
N PHE A 93 12.13 7.67 2.00
CA PHE A 93 12.78 8.90 2.45
C PHE A 93 12.97 8.92 3.97
N ILE A 94 11.97 8.45 4.72
CA ILE A 94 12.00 8.46 6.18
C ILE A 94 13.03 7.44 6.72
N LYS A 95 13.57 7.72 7.91
CA LYS A 95 14.54 6.82 8.57
C LYS A 95 13.96 5.46 9.02
N PRO A 96 12.74 5.40 9.60
CA PRO A 96 12.14 4.12 9.99
C PRO A 96 12.00 3.14 8.84
N ASP A 97 12.27 1.87 9.10
CA ASP A 97 11.84 0.80 8.19
C ASP A 97 10.31 0.77 8.13
N VAL A 98 9.75 0.71 6.92
CA VAL A 98 8.31 0.51 6.71
C VAL A 98 8.04 -0.95 6.42
N SER A 99 7.47 -1.67 7.38
CA SER A 99 6.93 -3.01 7.19
C SER A 99 5.55 -2.96 6.53
N THR A 100 5.32 -3.79 5.54
CA THR A 100 4.04 -3.84 4.81
C THR A 100 3.32 -5.17 5.06
N ILE A 101 2.01 -5.12 5.27
CA ILE A 101 1.19 -6.30 5.53
C ILE A 101 -0.06 -6.27 4.66
N CYS A 102 -0.19 -7.20 3.72
CA CYS A 102 -1.40 -7.37 2.93
C CYS A 102 -2.48 -8.12 3.72
N MET A 103 -3.62 -7.45 3.94
CA MET A 103 -4.83 -8.03 4.52
C MET A 103 -5.96 -8.03 3.50
N GLY A 104 -6.36 -9.22 3.03
CA GLY A 104 -7.44 -9.34 2.05
C GLY A 104 -6.93 -9.14 0.62
N GLY A 105 -6.70 -7.89 0.19
CA GLY A 105 -6.30 -7.60 -1.19
C GLY A 105 -5.30 -6.46 -1.33
N ALA A 106 -4.26 -6.67 -2.14
CA ALA A 106 -3.38 -5.61 -2.60
C ALA A 106 -3.27 -5.68 -4.12
N TYR A 107 -3.93 -4.76 -4.82
CA TYR A 107 -4.03 -4.79 -6.28
C TYR A 107 -3.48 -3.50 -6.88
N SER A 108 -2.87 -3.58 -8.07
CA SER A 108 -2.37 -2.41 -8.79
C SER A 108 -1.44 -1.57 -7.89
N MET A 109 -1.78 -0.32 -7.59
CA MET A 109 -0.97 0.51 -6.68
C MET A 109 -0.91 0.01 -5.24
N GLY A 110 -1.88 -0.81 -4.80
CA GLY A 110 -1.80 -1.53 -3.53
C GLY A 110 -0.71 -2.59 -3.52
N SER A 111 -0.54 -3.38 -4.60
CA SER A 111 0.53 -4.39 -4.69
C SER A 111 1.90 -3.76 -4.89
N PHE A 112 1.97 -2.63 -5.61
CA PHE A 112 3.20 -1.85 -5.72
C PHE A 112 3.69 -1.36 -4.35
N LEU A 113 2.81 -0.75 -3.55
CA LEU A 113 3.15 -0.30 -2.19
C LEU A 113 3.45 -1.45 -1.24
N LEU A 114 2.78 -2.60 -1.39
CA LEU A 114 3.10 -3.82 -0.66
C LEU A 114 4.55 -4.25 -0.92
N ALA A 115 4.96 -4.32 -2.19
CA ALA A 115 6.31 -4.71 -2.58
C ALA A 115 7.38 -3.67 -2.20
N ALA A 116 6.99 -2.42 -2.01
CA ALA A 116 7.86 -1.31 -1.64
C ALA A 116 8.30 -1.29 -0.17
N GLY A 117 7.67 -2.10 0.70
CA GLY A 117 8.10 -2.23 2.09
C GLY A 117 9.56 -2.67 2.22
N GLN A 118 10.12 -2.48 3.41
CA GLN A 118 11.49 -2.86 3.69
C GLN A 118 11.72 -4.36 3.45
N LYS A 119 12.80 -4.69 2.75
CA LYS A 119 13.12 -6.09 2.40
C LYS A 119 13.29 -6.94 3.67
N GLY A 120 12.65 -8.10 3.69
CA GLY A 120 12.56 -8.97 4.87
C GLY A 120 11.43 -8.61 5.84
N LYS A 121 10.66 -7.54 5.57
CA LYS A 121 9.56 -7.05 6.41
C LYS A 121 8.26 -6.85 5.63
N ARG A 122 8.10 -7.54 4.48
CA ARG A 122 6.88 -7.53 3.65
C ARG A 122 6.11 -8.82 3.84
N TYR A 123 4.83 -8.71 4.18
CA TYR A 123 4.02 -9.84 4.61
C TYR A 123 2.68 -9.90 3.87
N ALA A 124 2.15 -11.10 3.72
CA ALA A 124 0.76 -11.33 3.34
C ALA A 124 0.09 -12.27 4.33
N LEU A 125 -1.19 -12.05 4.66
CA LEU A 125 -1.97 -13.06 5.37
C LEU A 125 -2.32 -14.22 4.43
N ALA A 126 -2.55 -15.41 4.99
CA ALA A 126 -2.71 -16.65 4.22
C ALA A 126 -3.78 -16.61 3.10
N ASN A 127 -4.88 -15.87 3.30
CA ASN A 127 -5.96 -15.74 2.32
C ASN A 127 -5.90 -14.46 1.48
N SER A 128 -4.82 -13.69 1.61
CA SER A 128 -4.65 -12.45 0.86
C SER A 128 -4.42 -12.74 -0.63
N ARG A 129 -4.88 -11.81 -1.47
CA ARG A 129 -4.70 -11.84 -2.91
C ARG A 129 -3.87 -10.64 -3.33
N VAL A 130 -2.97 -10.87 -4.29
CA VAL A 130 -2.15 -9.83 -4.89
C VAL A 130 -2.40 -9.81 -6.39
N MET A 131 -2.48 -8.62 -6.98
CA MET A 131 -2.61 -8.46 -8.43
C MET A 131 -1.70 -7.36 -8.92
N ILE A 132 -0.93 -7.65 -9.97
CA ILE A 132 -0.09 -6.67 -10.68
C ILE A 132 -0.60 -6.50 -12.10
N HIS A 133 -0.54 -5.28 -12.61
CA HIS A 133 -0.85 -4.94 -14.00
C HIS A 133 -0.18 -3.62 -14.40
N GLN A 134 -0.17 -3.32 -15.70
CA GLN A 134 0.32 -2.05 -16.22
C GLN A 134 -0.62 -0.89 -15.85
N PRO A 135 -0.12 0.36 -15.77
CA PRO A 135 -0.98 1.51 -15.51
C PRO A 135 -1.99 1.70 -16.64
N SER A 136 -3.21 2.10 -16.28
CA SER A 136 -4.27 2.46 -17.21
C SER A 136 -4.56 3.96 -17.13
N GLY A 137 -4.81 4.60 -18.27
CA GLY A 137 -5.17 6.01 -18.35
C GLY A 137 -5.89 6.34 -19.66
N GLY A 138 -6.26 7.60 -19.84
CA GLY A 138 -6.91 8.08 -21.06
C GLY A 138 -6.60 9.54 -21.32
N ALA A 139 -6.66 9.95 -22.59
CA ALA A 139 -6.47 11.32 -23.02
C ALA A 139 -7.46 11.68 -24.12
N GLN A 140 -7.92 12.93 -24.14
CA GLN A 140 -8.79 13.50 -25.18
C GLN A 140 -8.30 14.92 -25.48
N GLY A 141 -8.31 15.33 -26.74
CA GLY A 141 -7.85 16.67 -27.12
C GLY A 141 -7.28 16.71 -28.53
N GLN A 142 -6.40 17.67 -28.79
CA GLN A 142 -5.67 17.74 -30.06
C GLN A 142 -4.71 16.56 -30.20
N ALA A 143 -4.31 16.24 -31.43
CA ALA A 143 -3.36 15.15 -31.69
C ALA A 143 -2.06 15.31 -30.87
N THR A 144 -1.55 16.54 -30.74
CA THR A 144 -0.37 16.87 -29.93
C THR A 144 -0.57 16.53 -28.44
N ASP A 145 -1.74 16.86 -27.87
CA ASP A 145 -2.02 16.58 -26.46
C ASP A 145 -2.12 15.08 -26.18
N ILE A 146 -2.76 14.34 -27.11
CA ILE A 146 -2.86 12.88 -27.03
C ILE A 146 -1.46 12.26 -27.08
N GLU A 147 -0.59 12.72 -27.98
CA GLU A 147 0.79 12.24 -28.09
C GLU A 147 1.58 12.49 -26.80
N ILE A 148 1.48 13.68 -26.21
CA ILE A 148 2.16 14.03 -24.95
C ILE A 148 1.75 13.07 -23.83
N ASN A 149 0.44 12.86 -23.66
CA ASN A 149 -0.08 11.97 -22.62
C ASN A 149 0.28 10.50 -22.87
N ALA A 150 0.27 10.05 -24.13
CA ALA A 150 0.69 8.70 -24.50
C ALA A 150 2.18 8.46 -24.19
N ARG A 151 3.04 9.45 -24.47
CA ARG A 151 4.47 9.37 -24.10
C ARG A 151 4.66 9.33 -22.57
N GLU A 152 3.86 10.06 -21.82
CA GLU A 152 3.97 10.10 -20.36
C GLU A 152 3.55 8.79 -19.70
N ILE A 153 2.41 8.20 -20.10
CA ILE A 153 1.98 6.91 -19.53
C ILE A 153 2.98 5.78 -19.83
N LEU A 154 3.66 5.82 -20.99
CA LEU A 154 4.71 4.86 -21.31
C LEU A 154 5.94 5.01 -20.40
N LYS A 155 6.33 6.24 -20.05
CA LYS A 155 7.41 6.50 -19.08
C LYS A 155 7.02 6.03 -17.67
N ILE A 156 5.79 6.29 -17.26
CA ILE A 156 5.27 5.84 -15.96
C ILE A 156 5.32 4.31 -15.91
N ARG A 157 4.85 3.63 -16.95
CA ARG A 157 4.90 2.16 -17.04
C ARG A 157 6.34 1.63 -16.90
N ASP A 158 7.28 2.17 -17.66
CA ASP A 158 8.70 1.78 -17.58
C ASP A 158 9.28 2.00 -16.16
N ARG A 159 8.99 3.16 -15.55
CA ARG A 159 9.41 3.46 -14.17
C ARG A 159 8.86 2.46 -13.16
N LEU A 160 7.56 2.18 -13.20
CA LEU A 160 6.91 1.24 -12.28
C LEU A 160 7.46 -0.18 -12.45
N ASN A 161 7.69 -0.63 -13.69
CA ASN A 161 8.24 -1.95 -13.98
C ASN A 161 9.66 -2.11 -13.45
N ARG A 162 10.51 -1.08 -13.59
CA ARG A 162 11.88 -1.11 -13.02
C ARG A 162 11.87 -1.17 -11.50
N ILE A 163 11.01 -0.39 -10.85
CA ILE A 163 10.89 -0.43 -9.39
C ILE A 163 10.39 -1.80 -8.93
N LEU A 164 9.37 -2.37 -9.59
CA LEU A 164 8.90 -3.72 -9.26
C LEU A 164 9.98 -4.77 -9.49
N ALA A 165 10.74 -4.69 -10.58
CA ALA A 165 11.86 -5.59 -10.84
C ALA A 165 12.91 -5.54 -9.72
N GLU A 166 13.29 -4.33 -9.30
CA GLU A 166 14.22 -4.12 -8.18
C GLU A 166 13.68 -4.70 -6.87
N ARG A 167 12.42 -4.40 -6.52
CA ARG A 167 11.81 -4.81 -5.25
C ARG A 167 11.51 -6.30 -5.17
N THR A 168 11.19 -6.94 -6.30
CA THR A 168 10.90 -8.38 -6.36
C THR A 168 12.13 -9.23 -6.63
N GLY A 169 13.18 -8.67 -7.22
CA GLY A 169 14.34 -9.41 -7.73
C GLY A 169 14.07 -10.15 -9.04
N GLN A 170 12.91 -9.94 -9.68
CA GLN A 170 12.60 -10.51 -10.98
C GLN A 170 13.32 -9.75 -12.11
N PRO A 171 13.69 -10.42 -13.22
CA PRO A 171 14.15 -9.72 -14.42
C PRO A 171 13.10 -8.72 -14.93
N LEU A 172 13.55 -7.59 -15.45
CA LEU A 172 12.64 -6.54 -15.98
C LEU A 172 11.72 -7.08 -17.08
N GLU A 173 12.26 -7.92 -17.96
CA GLU A 173 11.51 -8.51 -19.08
C GLU A 173 10.41 -9.46 -18.59
N LYS A 174 10.59 -10.07 -17.41
CA LYS A 174 9.56 -10.89 -16.78
C LYS A 174 8.46 -10.01 -16.21
N ILE A 175 8.82 -8.93 -15.50
CA ILE A 175 7.83 -7.95 -15.00
C ILE A 175 7.02 -7.37 -16.15
N GLU A 176 7.65 -6.92 -17.23
CA GLU A 176 6.97 -6.36 -18.40
C GLU A 176 5.96 -7.34 -19.01
N ARG A 177 6.30 -8.62 -19.09
CA ARG A 177 5.40 -9.67 -19.59
C ARG A 177 4.24 -9.93 -18.63
N ASP A 178 4.54 -10.07 -17.35
CA ASP A 178 3.57 -10.49 -16.34
C ASP A 178 2.56 -9.37 -16.04
N VAL A 179 2.94 -8.09 -16.15
CA VAL A 179 2.01 -6.95 -15.95
C VAL A 179 1.20 -6.56 -17.19
N GLU A 180 1.48 -7.15 -18.36
CA GLU A 180 0.81 -6.80 -19.62
C GLU A 180 -0.72 -7.01 -19.54
N ARG A 181 -1.15 -7.98 -18.73
CA ARG A 181 -2.55 -8.22 -18.35
C ARG A 181 -2.64 -8.38 -16.84
N ASP A 182 -3.86 -8.38 -16.29
CA ASP A 182 -4.09 -8.64 -14.88
C ASP A 182 -3.49 -10.00 -14.49
N TYR A 183 -2.49 -9.98 -13.61
CA TYR A 183 -1.79 -11.17 -13.13
C TYR A 183 -2.05 -11.36 -11.65
N TRP A 184 -2.81 -12.41 -11.34
CA TRP A 184 -3.33 -12.71 -10.01
C TRP A 184 -2.46 -13.75 -9.30
N LEU A 185 -2.18 -13.48 -8.04
CA LEU A 185 -1.36 -14.29 -7.17
C LEU A 185 -2.09 -14.49 -5.84
N ASP A 186 -2.10 -15.72 -5.33
CA ASP A 186 -2.36 -15.96 -3.92
C ASP A 186 -1.16 -15.55 -3.05
N ALA A 187 -1.27 -15.67 -1.73
CA ALA A 187 -0.22 -15.26 -0.80
C ALA A 187 1.10 -16.03 -0.99
N GLN A 188 1.03 -17.34 -1.30
CA GLN A 188 2.22 -18.18 -1.51
C GLN A 188 2.87 -17.87 -2.86
N GLU A 189 2.07 -17.68 -3.90
CA GLU A 189 2.54 -17.26 -5.21
C GLU A 189 3.17 -15.86 -5.15
N ALA A 190 2.59 -14.93 -4.38
CA ALA A 190 3.15 -13.60 -4.16
C ALA A 190 4.50 -13.65 -3.44
N LYS A 191 4.66 -14.55 -2.46
CA LYS A 191 5.94 -14.82 -1.80
C LYS A 191 6.96 -15.38 -2.80
N ALA A 192 6.58 -16.41 -3.56
CA ALA A 192 7.45 -17.01 -4.57
C ALA A 192 7.86 -16.03 -5.68
N TYR A 193 6.98 -15.08 -6.03
CA TYR A 193 7.26 -14.02 -6.98
C TYR A 193 8.18 -12.92 -6.41
N GLY A 194 8.28 -12.81 -5.08
CA GLY A 194 9.08 -11.80 -4.39
C GLY A 194 8.34 -10.49 -4.09
N LEU A 195 7.01 -10.45 -4.23
CA LEU A 195 6.18 -9.29 -3.85
C LEU A 195 6.07 -9.14 -2.33
N VAL A 196 6.15 -10.25 -1.60
CA VAL A 196 6.26 -10.30 -0.14
C VAL A 196 7.38 -11.26 0.25
N ASP A 197 7.88 -11.12 1.47
CA ASP A 197 8.93 -11.98 2.02
C ASP A 197 8.33 -13.21 2.71
N GLU A 198 7.22 -13.03 3.45
CA GLU A 198 6.62 -14.09 4.26
C GLU A 198 5.10 -14.10 4.25
N VAL A 199 4.52 -15.30 4.44
CA VAL A 199 3.08 -15.52 4.59
C VAL A 199 2.78 -15.80 6.06
N LEU A 200 1.90 -14.99 6.66
CA LEU A 200 1.53 -15.10 8.07
C LEU A 200 0.20 -15.84 8.21
N GLU A 201 0.24 -17.02 8.83
CA GLU A 201 -0.97 -17.76 9.24
C GLU A 201 -1.43 -17.41 10.65
N ARG A 202 -0.46 -17.10 11.52
CA ARG A 202 -0.65 -16.70 12.91
C ARG A 202 0.35 -15.61 13.25
N ARG A 203 0.07 -14.87 14.32
CA ARG A 203 1.05 -13.93 14.86
C ARG A 203 2.31 -14.72 15.25
N PRO A 204 3.51 -14.33 14.80
CA PRO A 204 4.74 -14.93 15.27
C PRO A 204 4.81 -14.82 16.79
N GLU A 205 5.16 -15.89 17.49
CA GLU A 205 5.43 -15.79 18.92
C GLU A 205 6.62 -14.85 19.11
N GLU A 206 6.49 -13.87 20.01
CA GLU A 206 7.64 -13.05 20.40
C GLU A 206 8.71 -13.97 20.97
N ALA A 207 9.93 -13.89 20.45
CA ALA A 207 11.06 -14.51 21.10
C ALA A 207 11.17 -13.89 22.50
N LYS A 208 10.88 -14.70 23.52
CA LYS A 208 10.99 -14.30 24.93
C LYS A 208 12.40 -13.86 25.28
#